data_AF-A0A1Z4M2J9-F1
#
_entry.id   AF-A0A1Z4M2J9-F1
#
_cell.length_a   1.000
_cell.length_b   1.000
_cell.length_c   1.000
_cell.angle_alpha   90.00
_cell.angle_beta   90.00
_cell.angle_gamma   90.00
#
_symmetry.space_group_name_H-M   'P 1'
#
loop_
_entity.id
_entity.type
_entity.pdbx_description
1 polymer ?
#
loop_
_entity_poly.entity_id
_entity_poly.type
_entity_poly.pdbx_seq_one_letter_code
_entity_poly.pdbx_strand_id
1 'polypeptide(L)'
;MIASLTRAIAAATFKKIGTSPIQASGIEYEFDIAGELDFTHVLTISKSRCPAVTDKTFLNPGKELASLLKAWLETEEAQPQVVETPSNTYFQDLRVKQIRTLLDYPLELIKEWLQSNGVERPSQLNSRKVDELIKTMCLTWAAPLSAHPNYTDNSYNKNVVRAVIEGCSEVEAIQDWMEQVQQSEKKEVGIFSSFN
;
A
#
# COMPACT_ATOMS: atom_id res chain seq x y z
N MET A 1 -0.69 10.48 71.40
CA MET A 1 -1.17 11.35 70.30
C MET A 1 -0.77 10.70 68.98
N ILE A 2 -1.72 10.10 68.26
CA ILE A 2 -1.46 9.43 66.98
C ILE A 2 -1.84 10.43 65.89
N ALA A 3 -0.85 10.93 65.14
CA ALA A 3 -1.07 11.84 64.03
C ALA A 3 -1.51 11.04 62.80
N SER A 4 -2.77 11.24 62.37
CA SER A 4 -3.32 10.64 61.16
C SER A 4 -2.96 11.52 59.95
N LEU A 5 -2.09 11.02 59.08
CA LEU A 5 -1.73 11.66 57.80
C LEU A 5 -2.72 11.19 56.73
N THR A 6 -3.72 12.00 56.41
CA THR A 6 -4.67 11.71 55.32
C THR A 6 -4.10 12.24 54.00
N ARG A 7 -3.70 11.32 53.11
CA ARG A 7 -3.15 11.61 51.78
C ARG A 7 -4.29 12.06 50.85
N ALA A 8 -4.24 13.29 50.36
CA ALA A 8 -5.18 13.78 49.35
C ALA A 8 -4.93 13.07 48.01
N ILE A 9 -5.94 12.37 47.49
CA ILE A 9 -5.93 11.77 46.16
C ILE A 9 -6.47 12.81 45.18
N ALA A 10 -5.64 13.27 44.25
CA ALA A 10 -6.08 14.15 43.17
C ALA A 10 -7.04 13.38 42.25
N ALA A 11 -8.29 13.85 42.18
CA ALA A 11 -9.28 13.31 41.27
C ALA A 11 -8.94 13.72 39.82
N ALA A 12 -8.49 12.77 39.01
CA ALA A 12 -8.33 12.97 37.57
C ALA A 12 -9.73 13.12 36.94
N THR A 13 -10.00 14.29 36.37
CA THR A 13 -11.25 14.59 35.67
C THR A 13 -11.13 14.12 34.22
N PHE A 14 -11.95 13.13 33.84
CA PHE A 14 -12.02 12.62 32.48
C PHE A 14 -12.71 13.65 31.57
N LYS A 15 -12.00 14.18 30.57
CA LYS A 15 -12.57 15.06 29.55
C LYS A 15 -13.16 14.20 28.43
N LYS A 16 -14.49 14.26 28.24
CA LYS A 16 -15.17 13.61 27.11
C LYS A 16 -14.71 14.27 25.80
N ILE A 17 -13.75 13.65 25.14
CA ILE A 17 -13.31 14.01 23.79
C ILE A 17 -14.32 13.38 22.83
N GLY A 18 -15.17 14.20 22.22
CA GLY A 18 -16.12 13.75 21.20
C GLY A 18 -15.38 13.33 19.94
N THR A 19 -14.83 12.11 19.90
CA THR A 19 -14.39 11.49 18.65
C THR A 19 -15.61 10.89 17.96
N SER A 20 -16.43 11.74 17.33
CA SER A 20 -17.31 11.24 16.29
C SER A 20 -16.42 10.60 15.21
N PRO A 21 -16.73 9.40 14.70
CA PRO A 21 -15.98 8.82 13.61
C PRO A 21 -16.05 9.79 12.43
N ILE A 22 -14.89 10.31 12.00
CA ILE A 22 -14.79 11.07 10.76
C ILE A 22 -14.93 10.03 9.64
N GLN A 23 -16.15 9.83 9.16
CA GLN A 23 -16.36 9.20 7.87
C GLN A 23 -15.83 10.17 6.81
N ALA A 24 -14.74 9.79 6.14
CA ALA A 24 -14.23 10.55 5.01
C ALA A 24 -15.38 10.73 4.00
N SER A 25 -15.78 11.96 3.71
CA SER A 25 -16.74 12.23 2.64
C SER A 25 -16.08 11.82 1.31
N GLY A 26 -16.57 10.74 0.70
CA GLY A 26 -16.06 10.25 -0.57
C GLY A 26 -15.87 8.73 -0.68
N ILE A 27 -16.14 7.95 0.37
CA ILE A 27 -16.29 6.50 0.21
C ILE A 27 -17.72 6.27 -0.30
N GLU A 28 -17.89 6.25 -1.62
CA GLU A 28 -19.13 5.78 -2.22
C GLU A 28 -19.32 4.33 -1.79
N TYR A 29 -20.33 4.07 -0.96
CA TYR A 29 -20.67 2.74 -0.50
C TYR A 29 -21.27 1.95 -1.67
N GLU A 30 -20.42 1.34 -2.48
CA GLU A 30 -20.81 0.41 -3.53
C GLU A 30 -21.02 -0.99 -2.93
N PHE A 31 -22.17 -1.19 -2.29
CA PHE A 31 -22.61 -2.53 -1.92
C PHE A 31 -23.34 -3.14 -3.11
N ASP A 32 -22.90 -4.32 -3.55
CA ASP A 32 -23.60 -5.07 -4.60
C ASP A 32 -25.00 -5.50 -4.13
N ILE A 33 -25.16 -5.82 -2.84
CA ILE A 33 -26.43 -6.20 -2.23
C ILE A 33 -26.50 -5.61 -0.81
N ALA A 34 -27.61 -4.98 -0.47
CA ALA A 34 -27.92 -4.47 0.85
C ALA A 34 -29.34 -4.89 1.26
N GLY A 35 -29.52 -5.25 2.52
CA GLY A 35 -30.81 -5.65 3.06
C GLY A 35 -30.85 -5.52 4.57
N GLU A 36 -32.06 -5.44 5.11
CA GLU A 36 -32.34 -5.31 6.53
C GLU A 36 -32.95 -6.62 7.04
N LEU A 37 -32.41 -7.14 8.14
CA LEU A 37 -32.94 -8.31 8.84
C LEU A 37 -33.69 -7.85 10.08
N ASP A 38 -34.99 -8.12 10.14
CA ASP A 38 -35.80 -7.74 11.29
C ASP A 38 -35.70 -8.75 12.46
N PHE A 39 -36.31 -8.39 13.59
CA PHE A 39 -36.33 -9.23 14.79
C PHE A 39 -37.10 -10.55 14.62
N THR A 40 -37.90 -10.68 13.54
CA THR A 40 -38.61 -11.91 13.17
C THR A 40 -37.83 -12.78 12.17
N HIS A 41 -36.56 -12.44 11.95
CA HIS A 41 -35.65 -13.14 11.03
C HIS A 41 -36.08 -13.04 9.58
N VAL A 42 -36.77 -11.97 9.23
CA VAL A 42 -37.17 -11.65 7.87
C VAL A 42 -36.13 -10.70 7.27
N LEU A 43 -35.39 -11.16 6.28
CA LEU A 43 -34.45 -10.35 5.51
C LEU A 43 -35.19 -9.71 4.35
N THR A 44 -35.19 -8.38 4.31
CA THR A 44 -35.72 -7.59 3.19
C THR A 44 -34.56 -6.94 2.45
N ILE A 45 -34.40 -7.28 1.17
CA ILE A 45 -33.35 -6.69 0.33
C ILE A 45 -33.79 -5.30 -0.13
N SER A 46 -33.00 -4.28 0.19
CA SER A 46 -33.27 -2.87 -0.15
C SER A 46 -32.52 -2.40 -1.39
N LYS A 47 -31.39 -3.04 -1.73
CA LYS A 47 -30.63 -2.82 -2.97
C LYS A 47 -29.99 -4.14 -3.40
N SER A 48 -29.98 -4.43 -4.69
CA SER A 48 -29.27 -5.61 -5.23
C SER A 48 -28.91 -5.43 -6.70
N ARG A 49 -27.69 -5.82 -7.05
CA ARG A 49 -27.23 -6.06 -8.43
C ARG A 49 -27.52 -7.48 -8.91
N CYS A 50 -27.85 -8.37 -7.98
CA CYS A 50 -28.24 -9.74 -8.28
C CYS A 50 -29.76 -9.76 -8.61
N PRO A 51 -30.15 -10.03 -9.87
CA PRO A 51 -31.56 -10.05 -10.25
C PRO A 51 -32.37 -11.11 -9.47
N ALA A 52 -31.71 -12.21 -9.11
CA ALA A 52 -32.34 -13.32 -8.41
C ALA A 52 -32.79 -12.97 -6.98
N VAL A 53 -32.27 -11.90 -6.37
CA VAL A 53 -32.61 -11.48 -4.99
C VAL A 53 -33.11 -10.03 -4.88
N THR A 54 -33.23 -9.32 -6.01
CA THR A 54 -33.72 -7.93 -6.05
C THR A 54 -35.18 -7.87 -5.58
N ASP A 55 -35.49 -6.91 -4.71
CA ASP A 55 -36.82 -6.67 -4.11
C ASP A 55 -37.45 -7.90 -3.43
N LYS A 56 -36.64 -8.88 -3.01
CA LYS A 56 -37.11 -10.08 -2.33
C LYS A 56 -37.03 -9.97 -0.81
N THR A 57 -37.94 -10.71 -0.18
CA THR A 57 -38.00 -10.90 1.26
C THR A 57 -37.85 -12.39 1.58
N PHE A 58 -36.94 -12.72 2.49
CA PHE A 58 -36.64 -14.09 2.90
C PHE A 58 -36.95 -14.27 4.39
N LEU A 59 -37.83 -15.21 4.72
CA LEU A 59 -38.08 -15.64 6.10
C LEU A 59 -37.04 -16.69 6.49
N ASN A 60 -36.27 -16.43 7.55
CA ASN A 60 -35.11 -17.24 7.95
C ASN A 60 -34.11 -17.42 6.79
N PRO A 61 -33.44 -16.34 6.35
CA PRO A 61 -32.50 -16.42 5.24
C PRO A 61 -31.41 -17.46 5.55
N GLY A 62 -31.33 -18.48 4.71
CA GLY A 62 -30.41 -19.60 4.90
C GLY A 62 -29.98 -20.18 3.58
N LYS A 63 -30.16 -21.51 3.43
CA LYS A 63 -29.68 -22.25 2.26
C LYS A 63 -30.23 -21.72 0.93
N GLU A 64 -31.49 -21.29 0.91
CA GLU A 64 -32.15 -20.77 -0.29
C GLU A 64 -31.44 -19.50 -0.81
N LEU A 65 -31.28 -18.49 0.05
CA LEU A 65 -30.55 -17.27 -0.27
C LEU A 65 -29.11 -17.57 -0.70
N ALA A 66 -28.40 -18.42 0.05
CA ALA A 66 -27.03 -18.80 -0.26
C ALA A 66 -26.90 -19.47 -1.65
N SER A 67 -27.87 -20.30 -2.02
CA SER A 67 -27.87 -20.97 -3.33
C SER A 67 -28.12 -19.99 -4.48
N LEU A 68 -29.01 -19.01 -4.28
CA LEU A 68 -29.27 -17.95 -5.27
C LEU A 68 -28.04 -17.06 -5.47
N LEU A 69 -27.39 -16.64 -4.38
CA LEU A 69 -26.15 -15.86 -4.43
C LEU A 69 -25.02 -16.65 -5.09
N LYS A 70 -24.87 -17.92 -4.73
CA LYS A 70 -23.86 -18.80 -5.33
C LYS A 70 -24.08 -18.97 -6.83
N ALA A 71 -25.31 -19.25 -7.27
CA ALA A 71 -25.64 -19.37 -8.68
C ALA A 71 -25.36 -18.06 -9.45
N TRP A 72 -25.66 -16.91 -8.83
CA TRP A 72 -25.35 -15.61 -9.41
C TRP A 72 -23.84 -15.36 -9.53
N LEU A 73 -23.05 -15.73 -8.51
CA LEU A 73 -21.58 -15.62 -8.55
C LEU A 73 -20.92 -16.60 -9.53
N GLU A 74 -21.55 -17.75 -9.78
CA GLU A 74 -21.07 -18.77 -10.73
C GLU A 74 -21.49 -18.49 -12.18
N THR A 75 -22.50 -17.64 -12.39
CA THR A 75 -22.92 -17.24 -13.73
C THR A 75 -21.94 -16.21 -14.26
N GLU A 76 -21.17 -16.57 -15.29
CA GLU A 76 -20.32 -15.65 -16.07
C GLU A 76 -21.17 -14.66 -16.91
N GLU A 77 -22.16 -14.00 -16.30
CA GLU A 77 -22.64 -12.74 -16.87
C GLU A 77 -21.46 -11.78 -16.79
N ALA A 78 -20.91 -11.50 -17.98
CA ALA A 78 -19.79 -10.62 -18.23
C ALA A 78 -19.51 -9.74 -17.02
N GLN A 79 -18.46 -10.10 -16.28
CA GLN A 79 -17.82 -9.16 -15.38
C GLN A 79 -17.86 -7.82 -16.12
N PRO A 80 -18.44 -6.72 -15.57
CA PRO A 80 -17.92 -5.44 -16.00
C PRO A 80 -16.43 -5.62 -15.85
N GLN A 81 -15.72 -5.68 -17.00
CA GLN A 81 -14.28 -5.87 -17.13
C GLN A 81 -13.73 -5.36 -15.84
N VAL A 82 -13.20 -6.23 -14.96
CA VAL A 82 -12.72 -5.82 -13.64
C VAL A 82 -11.99 -4.53 -13.94
N VAL A 83 -12.62 -3.40 -13.62
CA VAL A 83 -12.03 -2.12 -13.92
C VAL A 83 -11.01 -2.16 -12.84
N GLU A 84 -9.83 -2.65 -13.18
CA GLU A 84 -8.68 -2.78 -12.31
C GLU A 84 -8.71 -1.50 -11.52
N THR A 85 -9.04 -1.64 -10.24
CA THR A 85 -9.49 -0.52 -9.44
C THR A 85 -8.45 0.57 -9.64
N PRO A 86 -8.81 1.80 -10.06
CA PRO A 86 -7.81 2.81 -10.40
C PRO A 86 -6.84 3.07 -9.24
N SER A 87 -7.21 2.67 -8.02
CA SER A 87 -6.35 2.39 -6.88
C SER A 87 -5.00 1.73 -7.24
N ASN A 88 -4.92 0.45 -7.63
CA ASN A 88 -3.62 -0.24 -7.77
C ASN A 88 -2.78 0.32 -8.93
N THR A 89 -3.43 0.60 -10.07
CA THR A 89 -2.84 1.19 -11.28
C THR A 89 -2.24 2.59 -10.99
N TYR A 90 -2.97 3.46 -10.26
CA TYR A 90 -2.50 4.80 -9.86
C TYR A 90 -1.36 4.75 -8.82
N PHE A 91 -1.41 3.79 -7.89
CA PHE A 91 -0.40 3.69 -6.85
C PHE A 91 0.98 3.31 -7.41
N GLN A 92 1.05 2.48 -8.46
CA GLN A 92 2.32 2.09 -9.08
C GLN A 92 2.98 3.26 -9.83
N ASP A 93 2.20 4.02 -10.60
CA ASP A 93 2.71 5.21 -11.30
C ASP A 93 3.20 6.27 -10.30
N LEU A 94 2.45 6.47 -9.21
CA LEU A 94 2.84 7.41 -8.17
C LEU A 94 4.13 6.98 -7.47
N ARG A 95 4.25 5.68 -7.14
CA ARG A 95 5.45 5.09 -6.52
C ARG A 95 6.68 5.27 -7.41
N VAL A 96 6.60 4.88 -8.69
CA VAL A 96 7.73 5.07 -9.64
C VAL A 96 8.05 6.55 -9.84
N LYS A 97 7.04 7.42 -9.90
CA LYS A 97 7.25 8.87 -9.99
C LYS A 97 7.99 9.42 -8.77
N GLN A 98 7.62 9.00 -7.55
CA GLN A 98 8.27 9.40 -6.31
C GLN A 98 9.75 8.99 -6.30
N ILE A 99 10.04 7.72 -6.60
CA ILE A 99 11.42 7.22 -6.63
C ILE A 99 12.24 7.89 -7.74
N ARG A 100 11.66 8.11 -8.92
CA ARG A 100 12.33 8.84 -10.00
C ARG A 100 12.71 10.25 -9.58
N THR A 101 11.80 10.98 -8.94
CA THR A 101 12.09 12.34 -8.46
C THR A 101 13.14 12.36 -7.36
N LEU A 102 13.16 11.31 -6.52
CA LEU A 102 14.13 11.19 -5.44
C LEU A 102 15.56 10.98 -5.97
N LEU A 103 15.71 10.11 -6.96
CA LEU A 103 17.00 9.74 -7.56
C LEU A 103 17.47 10.73 -8.64
N ASP A 104 16.65 11.73 -8.99
CA ASP A 104 16.80 12.55 -10.19
C ASP A 104 17.02 11.70 -11.46
N TYR A 105 16.29 10.59 -11.56
CA TYR A 105 16.53 9.58 -12.59
C TYR A 105 15.96 10.00 -13.95
N PRO A 106 16.72 9.87 -15.06
CA PRO A 106 16.27 10.24 -16.39
C PRO A 106 15.01 9.48 -16.83
N LEU A 107 14.01 10.21 -17.33
CA LEU A 107 12.76 9.61 -17.83
C LEU A 107 12.97 8.66 -19.00
N GLU A 108 13.99 8.90 -19.83
CA GLU A 108 14.26 8.08 -21.02
C GLU A 108 14.67 6.66 -20.66
N LEU A 109 15.43 6.47 -19.58
CA LEU A 109 15.84 5.15 -19.11
C LEU A 109 14.66 4.34 -18.59
N ILE A 110 13.66 5.00 -17.99
CA ILE A 110 12.42 4.34 -17.58
C ILE A 110 11.64 3.89 -18.81
N LYS A 111 11.54 4.74 -19.84
CA LYS A 111 10.85 4.38 -21.09
C LYS A 111 11.52 3.19 -21.77
N GLU A 112 12.85 3.18 -21.84
CA GLU A 112 13.61 2.07 -22.42
C GLU A 112 13.36 0.77 -21.64
N TRP A 113 13.42 0.83 -20.31
CA TRP A 113 13.13 -0.33 -19.45
C TRP A 113 11.69 -0.84 -19.67
N LEU A 114 10.71 0.05 -19.73
CA LEU A 114 9.30 -0.32 -19.99
C LEU A 114 9.14 -0.97 -21.37
N GLN A 115 9.75 -0.38 -22.41
CA GLN A 115 9.73 -0.92 -23.77
C GLN A 115 10.37 -2.31 -23.84
N SER A 116 11.46 -2.55 -23.12
CA SER A 116 12.10 -3.88 -23.05
C SER A 116 11.21 -4.95 -22.40
N ASN A 117 10.24 -4.54 -21.57
CA ASN A 117 9.23 -5.41 -20.97
C ASN A 117 7.92 -5.45 -21.78
N GLY A 118 7.86 -4.76 -22.94
CA GLY A 118 6.67 -4.72 -23.81
C GLY A 118 5.50 -3.92 -23.25
N VAL A 119 5.77 -3.00 -22.31
CA VAL A 119 4.75 -2.15 -21.68
C VAL A 119 5.04 -0.67 -21.91
N GLU A 120 4.02 0.18 -21.85
CA GLU A 120 4.17 1.63 -22.00
C GLU A 120 4.12 2.38 -20.66
N ARG A 121 3.50 1.77 -19.63
CA ARG A 121 3.29 2.40 -18.32
C ARG A 121 3.65 1.45 -17.18
N PRO A 122 4.25 1.96 -16.08
CA PRO A 122 4.51 1.16 -14.89
C PRO A 122 3.25 0.48 -14.35
N SER A 123 2.10 1.14 -14.44
CA SER A 123 0.82 0.60 -14.01
C SER A 123 0.36 -0.68 -14.71
N GLN A 124 0.95 -1.03 -15.85
CA GLN A 124 0.67 -2.28 -16.59
C GLN A 124 1.50 -3.45 -16.05
N LEU A 125 2.41 -3.19 -15.11
CA LEU A 125 3.26 -4.20 -14.51
C LEU A 125 2.63 -4.79 -13.25
N ASN A 126 3.04 -6.01 -12.94
CA ASN A 126 2.77 -6.57 -11.62
C ASN A 126 3.70 -5.94 -10.57
N SER A 127 3.33 -6.04 -9.29
CA SER A 127 4.10 -5.46 -8.18
C SER A 127 5.57 -5.89 -8.18
N ARG A 128 5.86 -7.17 -8.46
CA ARG A 128 7.23 -7.70 -8.52
C ARG A 128 8.06 -7.02 -9.61
N LYS A 129 7.48 -6.78 -10.79
CA LYS A 129 8.13 -6.09 -11.90
C LYS A 129 8.36 -4.62 -11.61
N VAL A 130 7.46 -3.98 -10.87
CA VAL A 130 7.68 -2.62 -10.36
C VAL A 130 8.82 -2.60 -9.35
N ASP A 131 8.92 -3.59 -8.47
CA ASP A 131 10.05 -3.71 -7.54
C ASP A 131 11.37 -3.91 -8.28
N GLU A 132 11.39 -4.71 -9.35
CA GLU A 132 12.55 -4.86 -10.25
C GLU A 132 12.95 -3.55 -10.93
N LEU A 133 11.99 -2.76 -11.40
CA LEU A 133 12.23 -1.44 -11.99
C LEU A 133 12.84 -0.49 -10.96
N ILE A 134 12.24 -0.37 -9.77
CA ILE A 134 12.74 0.49 -8.68
C ILE A 134 14.15 0.08 -8.29
N LYS A 135 14.39 -1.23 -8.11
CA LYS A 135 15.73 -1.75 -7.84
C LYS A 135 16.72 -1.36 -8.94
N THR A 136 16.34 -1.53 -10.20
CA THR A 136 17.18 -1.17 -11.35
C THR A 136 17.54 0.32 -11.34
N MET A 137 16.58 1.20 -11.04
CA MET A 137 16.82 2.65 -10.93
C MET A 137 17.84 2.96 -9.82
N CYS A 138 17.66 2.37 -8.64
CA CYS A 138 18.56 2.56 -7.49
C CYS A 138 19.98 2.05 -7.77
N LEU A 139 20.12 0.87 -8.37
CA LEU A 139 21.43 0.32 -8.74
C LEU A 139 22.12 1.15 -9.82
N THR A 140 21.37 1.60 -10.81
CA THR A 140 21.92 2.44 -11.89
C THR A 140 22.41 3.78 -11.33
N TRP A 141 21.67 4.38 -10.39
CA TRP A 141 22.09 5.59 -9.69
C TRP A 141 23.38 5.38 -8.88
N ALA A 142 23.49 4.24 -8.19
CA ALA A 142 24.65 3.93 -7.35
C ALA A 142 25.85 3.37 -8.14
N ALA A 143 25.67 2.92 -9.38
CA ALA A 143 26.73 2.37 -10.23
C ALA A 143 28.00 3.24 -10.30
N PRO A 144 27.93 4.57 -10.57
CA PRO A 144 29.12 5.43 -10.57
C PRO A 144 29.75 5.65 -9.19
N LEU A 145 29.00 5.40 -8.11
CA LEU A 145 29.43 5.60 -6.71
C LEU A 145 29.93 4.29 -6.06
N SER A 146 30.05 3.21 -6.83
CA SER A 146 30.40 1.92 -6.27
C SER A 146 31.49 1.27 -7.10
N ALA A 147 32.62 0.97 -6.46
CA ALA A 147 33.73 0.27 -7.11
C ALA A 147 33.37 -1.15 -7.56
N HIS A 148 32.36 -1.79 -6.93
CA HIS A 148 31.98 -3.17 -7.17
C HIS A 148 30.46 -3.36 -7.32
N PRO A 149 29.96 -3.84 -8.48
CA PRO A 149 28.52 -4.01 -8.72
C PRO A 149 27.80 -4.90 -7.70
N ASN A 150 28.45 -5.99 -7.27
CA ASN A 150 27.86 -6.96 -6.33
C ASN A 150 27.69 -6.39 -4.91
N TYR A 151 28.48 -5.38 -4.54
CA TYR A 151 28.39 -4.74 -3.23
C TYR A 151 27.10 -3.91 -3.10
N THR A 152 26.79 -3.16 -4.14
CA THR A 152 25.63 -2.27 -4.22
C THR A 152 24.32 -3.04 -4.15
N ASP A 153 24.23 -4.16 -4.87
CA ASP A 153 23.09 -5.07 -4.84
C ASP A 153 22.80 -5.63 -3.43
N ASN A 154 23.84 -6.11 -2.75
CA ASN A 154 23.71 -6.65 -1.40
C ASN A 154 23.35 -5.56 -0.39
N SER A 155 23.94 -4.37 -0.53
CA SER A 155 23.64 -3.20 0.31
C SER A 155 22.18 -2.75 0.16
N TYR A 156 21.66 -2.71 -1.06
CA TYR A 156 20.27 -2.37 -1.33
C TYR A 156 19.31 -3.35 -0.65
N ASN A 157 19.52 -4.67 -0.83
CA ASN A 157 18.67 -5.67 -0.20
C ASN A 157 18.73 -5.61 1.34
N LYS A 158 19.92 -5.38 1.89
CA LYS A 158 20.13 -5.34 3.34
C LYS A 158 19.49 -4.12 4.01
N ASN A 159 19.54 -2.96 3.37
CA ASN A 159 19.10 -1.70 3.97
C ASN A 159 17.70 -1.31 3.51
N VAL A 160 17.45 -1.31 2.20
CA VAL A 160 16.17 -0.86 1.63
C VAL A 160 15.09 -1.92 1.81
N VAL A 161 15.29 -3.12 1.26
CA VAL A 161 14.26 -4.17 1.28
C VAL A 161 13.93 -4.59 2.70
N ARG A 162 14.95 -4.70 3.56
CA ARG A 162 14.76 -5.03 4.97
C ARG A 162 13.96 -3.96 5.73
N ALA A 163 14.30 -2.68 5.58
CA ALA A 163 13.59 -1.59 6.27
C ALA A 163 12.12 -1.51 5.84
N VAL A 164 11.83 -1.75 4.56
CA VAL A 164 10.45 -1.80 4.04
C VAL A 164 9.67 -2.96 4.68
N ILE A 165 10.29 -4.14 4.85
CA ILE A 165 9.66 -5.28 5.54
C ILE A 165 9.42 -4.97 7.04
N GLU A 166 10.32 -4.21 7.66
CA GLU A 166 10.21 -3.76 9.05
C GLU A 166 9.16 -2.63 9.24
N GLY A 167 8.59 -2.12 8.14
CA GLY A 167 7.48 -1.15 8.14
C GLY A 167 7.89 0.30 7.91
N CYS A 168 9.15 0.58 7.55
CA CYS A 168 9.58 1.90 7.12
C CYS A 168 9.02 2.24 5.73
N SER A 169 8.84 3.54 5.44
CA SER A 169 8.45 3.93 4.10
C SER A 169 9.58 3.65 3.10
N GLU A 170 9.21 3.24 1.89
CA GLU A 170 10.21 2.92 0.84
C GLU A 170 11.07 4.14 0.47
N VAL A 171 10.48 5.32 0.46
CA VAL A 171 11.19 6.56 0.14
C VAL A 171 12.24 6.87 1.19
N GLU A 172 11.90 6.78 2.48
CA GLU A 172 12.85 6.99 3.59
C GLU A 172 13.96 5.95 3.55
N ALA A 173 13.61 4.67 3.34
CA ALA A 173 14.59 3.59 3.28
C ALA A 173 15.61 3.80 2.12
N ILE A 174 15.14 4.27 0.95
CA ILE A 174 16.02 4.58 -0.19
C ILE A 174 16.86 5.81 0.12
N GLN A 175 16.31 6.86 0.73
CA GLN A 175 17.05 8.06 1.14
C GLN A 175 18.21 7.73 2.09
N ASP A 176 17.91 6.97 3.15
CA ASP A 176 18.90 6.56 4.14
C ASP A 176 20.00 5.71 3.50
N TRP A 177 19.62 4.83 2.56
CA TRP A 177 20.57 4.02 1.83
C TRP A 177 21.45 4.87 0.89
N MET A 178 20.88 5.84 0.17
CA MET A 178 21.64 6.76 -0.69
C MET A 178 22.68 7.54 0.12
N GLU A 179 22.31 8.00 1.33
CA GLU A 179 23.23 8.71 2.21
C GLU A 179 24.39 7.80 2.63
N GLN A 180 24.11 6.55 2.99
CA GLN A 180 25.14 5.56 3.34
C GLN A 180 26.11 5.30 2.18
N VAL A 181 25.61 5.15 0.95
CA VAL A 181 26.44 4.92 -0.24
C VAL A 181 27.36 6.13 -0.50
N GLN A 182 26.84 7.35 -0.36
CA GLN A 182 27.65 8.57 -0.51
C GLN A 182 28.70 8.73 0.60
N GLN A 183 28.42 8.27 1.83
CA GLN A 183 29.38 8.28 2.94
C GLN A 183 30.50 7.25 2.72
N SER A 184 30.22 6.08 2.14
CA SER A 184 31.26 5.09 1.83
C SER A 184 32.27 5.60 0.79
N GLU A 185 31.81 6.28 -0.26
CA GLU A 185 32.66 6.91 -1.28
C GLU A 185 33.60 7.96 -0.66
N LYS A 186 33.06 8.90 0.14
CA LYS A 186 33.86 9.93 0.80
C LYS A 186 34.95 9.34 1.71
N LYS A 187 34.67 8.20 2.34
CA LYS A 187 35.63 7.51 3.21
C LYS A 187 36.77 6.90 2.41
N GLU A 188 36.50 6.32 1.24
CA GLU A 188 37.55 5.77 0.37
C GLU A 188 38.44 6.87 -0.23
N VAL A 189 37.85 7.97 -0.71
CA VAL A 189 38.60 9.12 -1.23
C VAL A 189 39.44 9.79 -0.13
N GLY A 190 38.89 9.90 1.09
CA GLY A 190 39.60 10.46 2.24
C GLY A 190 40.83 9.65 2.66
N ILE A 191 40.76 8.32 2.55
CA ILE A 191 41.91 7.42 2.81
C ILE A 191 43.01 7.66 1.77
N PHE A 192 42.66 7.84 0.49
CA PHE A 192 43.63 8.13 -0.56
C PHE A 192 44.29 9.52 -0.41
N SER A 193 43.59 10.52 0.14
CA SER A 193 44.16 11.86 0.39
C SER A 193 45.13 11.96 1.58
N SER A 194 45.11 10.99 2.51
CA SER A 194 46.03 10.94 3.66
C SER A 194 47.37 10.27 3.36
N PHE A 195 47.57 9.77 2.14
CA PHE A 195 48.77 9.05 1.72
C PHE A 195 49.68 9.85 0.76
N ASN A 196 49.46 11.16 0.60
CA ASN A 196 50.29 12.04 -0.22
C ASN A 196 50.86 13.21 0.60
#